data_AF-A0A1W0ACQ3-F1
#
_entry.id   AF-A0A1W0ACQ3-F1
#
_cell.length_a   1.000
_cell.length_b   1.000
_cell.length_c   1.000
_cell.angle_alpha   90.00
_cell.angle_beta   90.00
_cell.angle_gamma   90.00
#
_symmetry.space_group_name_H-M   'P 1'
#
loop_
_entity.id
_entity.type
_entity.pdbx_description
1 polymer ?
#
loop_
_entity_poly.entity_id
_entity_poly.type
_entity_poly.pdbx_seq_one_letter_code
_entity_poly.pdbx_strand_id
1 'polypeptide(L)'
;MKIPSVNEASPLVAKPLTTEVVALLNLAVPLILSAAFDHVASVVPVMMLGHLNTDLSKAYIAAIAMGTTFLVLTAWTMIWGNGAAMDTICSQSPILVNCGVLDVLLSVCQKRQEILPDEVLDNVDAFSIDPVVTDLQWEVLQRCSIDKVGAIRPSFQFIKPVVVAESNTDMTPSEQREDARLLKQQNKYLESAFGKEKERLNGLLGQMEELSTEKIEITMSLLNSLEALCPQFHLNGADCKNVWIVKPAGMSRGRGIRVFNQLDELLAYADVENHKECQWIVQKYIENPLLVCNRKFDIRQWVFVTSWNPLTVWFYMDCYLRFSSEEYQVDDLVSYNPEESDQYVHLTNNSIQKLGENFYKAYSTEDGSMT
;
A
#
# COMPACT_ATOMS: atom_id res chain seq x y z
N MET A 1 12.03 18.11 -37.96
CA MET A 1 10.69 17.61 -37.58
C MET A 1 10.02 18.73 -36.82
N LYS A 2 8.90 19.29 -37.29
CA LYS A 2 8.21 20.39 -36.59
C LYS A 2 7.61 19.84 -35.29
N ILE A 3 8.00 20.40 -34.14
CA ILE A 3 7.40 20.10 -32.84
C ILE A 3 6.02 20.79 -32.81
N PRO A 4 4.91 20.08 -32.57
CA PRO A 4 3.60 20.71 -32.45
C PRO A 4 3.53 21.57 -31.19
N SER A 5 2.82 22.69 -31.25
CA SER A 5 2.54 23.58 -30.12
C SER A 5 1.61 22.91 -29.08
N VAL A 6 1.83 23.26 -27.81
CA VAL A 6 1.29 22.67 -26.56
C VAL A 6 -0.25 22.65 -26.41
N ASN A 7 -1.04 23.18 -27.37
CA ASN A 7 -2.48 23.39 -27.18
C ASN A 7 -3.43 22.39 -27.85
N GLU A 8 -2.96 21.20 -28.25
CA GLU A 8 -3.83 20.13 -28.76
C GLU A 8 -3.55 18.78 -28.06
N ALA A 9 -3.68 18.74 -26.74
CA ALA A 9 -3.74 17.47 -26.01
C ALA A 9 -5.18 16.95 -26.03
N SER A 10 -5.49 16.08 -26.99
CA SER A 10 -6.70 15.25 -26.95
C SER A 10 -6.59 14.24 -25.79
N PRO A 11 -7.71 13.85 -25.14
CA PRO A 11 -7.67 12.96 -23.98
C PRO A 11 -7.00 11.63 -24.37
N LEU A 12 -5.95 11.28 -23.64
CA LEU A 12 -5.15 10.07 -23.86
C LEU A 12 -6.00 8.84 -23.49
N VAL A 13 -6.75 8.33 -24.47
CA VAL A 13 -7.27 6.97 -24.45
C VAL A 13 -6.07 6.03 -24.37
N ALA A 14 -6.05 5.14 -23.37
CA ALA A 14 -5.01 4.13 -23.20
C ALA A 14 -4.76 3.43 -24.55
N LYS A 15 -3.54 3.59 -25.08
CA LYS A 15 -3.19 2.97 -26.36
C LYS A 15 -3.13 1.46 -26.16
N PRO A 16 -3.62 0.65 -27.10
CA PRO A 16 -3.61 -0.80 -26.96
C PRO A 16 -2.17 -1.31 -26.82
N LEU A 17 -1.97 -2.35 -26.00
CA LEU A 17 -0.68 -2.97 -25.67
C LEU A 17 0.22 -3.20 -26.89
N THR A 18 -0.37 -3.53 -28.04
CA THR A 18 0.33 -3.71 -29.31
C THR A 18 1.03 -2.44 -29.80
N THR A 19 0.45 -1.27 -29.56
CA THR A 19 1.02 0.03 -29.94
C THR A 19 2.21 0.39 -29.05
N GLU A 20 2.13 0.06 -27.76
CA GLU A 20 3.20 0.27 -26.79
C GLU A 20 4.38 -0.67 -27.04
N VAL A 21 4.11 -1.96 -27.28
CA VAL A 21 5.14 -2.94 -27.67
C VAL A 21 5.84 -2.53 -28.97
N VAL A 22 5.09 -2.06 -29.98
CA VAL A 22 5.68 -1.57 -31.24
C VAL A 22 6.52 -0.32 -31.01
N ALA A 23 6.10 0.60 -30.14
CA ALA A 23 6.89 1.78 -29.79
C ALA A 23 8.20 1.39 -29.06
N LEU A 24 8.13 0.49 -28.08
CA LEU A 24 9.28 -0.03 -27.35
C LEU A 24 10.24 -0.77 -28.29
N LEU A 25 9.74 -1.57 -29.22
CA LEU A 25 10.56 -2.25 -30.23
C LEU A 25 11.23 -1.26 -31.18
N ASN A 26 10.53 -0.21 -31.63
CA ASN A 26 11.13 0.83 -32.47
C ASN A 26 12.26 1.60 -31.75
N LEU A 27 12.17 1.74 -30.42
CA LEU A 27 13.22 2.31 -29.58
C LEU A 27 14.38 1.33 -29.32
N ALA A 28 14.09 0.04 -29.11
CA ALA A 28 15.08 -0.97 -28.78
C ALA A 28 15.87 -1.48 -29.98
N VAL A 29 15.27 -1.56 -31.17
CA VAL A 29 15.92 -2.09 -32.38
C VAL A 29 17.20 -1.34 -32.76
N PRO A 30 17.26 0.01 -32.76
CA PRO A 30 18.52 0.73 -33.00
C PRO A 30 19.62 0.43 -31.96
N LEU A 31 19.26 0.28 -30.68
CA LEU A 31 20.19 -0.07 -29.61
C LEU A 31 20.76 -1.49 -29.79
N ILE A 32 19.89 -2.46 -30.09
CA ILE A 32 20.27 -3.86 -30.33
C ILE A 32 21.13 -3.97 -31.60
N LEU A 33 20.74 -3.29 -32.68
CA LEU A 33 21.53 -3.27 -33.92
C LEU A 33 22.90 -2.63 -33.69
N SER A 34 22.98 -1.52 -32.96
CA SER A 34 24.26 -0.88 -32.63
C SER A 34 25.17 -1.80 -31.83
N ALA A 35 24.64 -2.51 -30.83
CA ALA A 35 25.40 -3.48 -30.04
C ALA A 35 25.86 -4.69 -30.88
N ALA A 36 25.00 -5.18 -31.78
CA ALA A 36 25.36 -6.25 -32.71
C ALA A 36 26.44 -5.82 -33.71
N PHE A 37 26.37 -4.59 -34.24
CA PHE A 37 27.40 -4.05 -35.12
C PHE A 37 28.76 -3.91 -34.42
N ASP A 38 28.78 -3.58 -33.13
CA ASP A 38 30.00 -3.51 -32.32
C ASP A 38 30.66 -4.89 -32.15
N HIS A 39 29.87 -5.94 -31.89
CA HIS A 39 30.35 -7.32 -31.85
C HIS A 39 30.86 -7.85 -33.20
N VAL A 40 30.17 -7.53 -34.30
CA VAL A 40 30.60 -7.96 -35.64
C VAL A 40 31.89 -7.24 -36.05
N ALA A 41 32.00 -5.95 -35.76
CA ALA A 41 33.18 -5.15 -36.08
C ALA A 41 34.42 -5.52 -35.26
N SER A 42 34.26 -6.10 -34.06
CA SER A 42 35.38 -6.60 -33.26
C SER A 42 35.87 -7.99 -33.70
N VAL A 43 34.96 -8.88 -34.13
CA VAL A 43 35.29 -10.29 -34.44
C VAL A 43 35.80 -10.47 -35.87
N VAL A 44 35.15 -9.86 -36.88
CA VAL A 44 35.46 -10.08 -38.30
C VAL A 44 36.90 -9.70 -38.67
N PRO A 45 37.47 -8.58 -38.19
CA PRO A 45 38.84 -8.21 -38.53
C PRO A 45 39.90 -9.12 -37.88
N VAL A 46 39.62 -9.63 -36.67
CA VAL A 46 40.49 -10.61 -35.98
C VAL A 46 40.51 -11.93 -36.76
N MET A 47 39.36 -12.35 -37.31
CA MET A 47 39.29 -13.54 -38.17
C MET A 47 40.09 -13.38 -39.48
N MET A 48 40.09 -12.19 -40.09
CA MET A 48 40.79 -11.93 -41.36
C MET A 48 42.31 -11.81 -41.20
N LEU A 49 42.81 -11.49 -40.01
CA LEU A 49 44.25 -11.36 -39.74
C LEU A 49 45.02 -12.68 -39.99
N GLY A 50 44.38 -13.83 -39.76
CA GLY A 50 44.98 -15.14 -39.97
C GLY A 50 45.27 -15.49 -41.44
N HIS A 51 44.77 -14.72 -42.40
CA HIS A 51 44.88 -14.99 -43.83
C HIS A 51 45.81 -14.03 -44.59
N LEU A 52 46.53 -13.15 -43.89
CA LEU A 52 47.38 -12.12 -44.52
C LEU A 52 48.87 -12.47 -44.48
N ASN A 53 49.58 -12.13 -45.57
CA ASN A 53 51.03 -12.25 -45.65
C ASN A 53 51.73 -11.31 -44.65
N THR A 54 52.91 -11.73 -44.17
CA THR A 54 53.68 -11.06 -43.10
C THR A 54 53.96 -9.58 -43.33
N ASP A 55 54.13 -9.13 -44.57
CA ASP A 55 54.47 -7.73 -44.88
C ASP A 55 53.26 -6.78 -44.84
N LEU A 56 52.06 -7.27 -45.17
CA LEU A 56 50.81 -6.48 -45.08
C LEU A 56 50.18 -6.52 -43.68
N SER A 57 50.56 -7.51 -42.86
CA SER A 57 49.97 -7.76 -41.54
C SER A 57 50.06 -6.54 -40.61
N LYS A 58 51.19 -5.81 -40.60
CA LYS A 58 51.40 -4.65 -39.70
C LYS A 58 50.49 -3.46 -40.02
N ALA A 59 50.38 -3.11 -41.30
CA ALA A 59 49.52 -2.01 -41.74
C ALA A 59 48.03 -2.36 -41.55
N TYR A 60 47.67 -3.62 -41.78
CA TYR A 60 46.31 -4.12 -41.56
C TYR A 60 45.93 -4.13 -40.07
N ILE A 61 46.80 -4.60 -39.18
CA ILE A 61 46.58 -4.54 -37.72
C ILE A 61 46.38 -3.09 -37.27
N ALA A 62 47.19 -2.16 -37.77
CA ALA A 62 47.06 -0.73 -37.44
C ALA A 62 45.73 -0.13 -37.94
N ALA A 63 45.31 -0.45 -39.17
CA ALA A 63 44.03 -0.02 -39.73
C ALA A 63 42.83 -0.62 -38.96
N ILE A 64 42.92 -1.89 -38.57
CA ILE A 64 41.92 -2.53 -37.70
C ILE A 64 41.85 -1.81 -36.36
N ALA A 65 42.98 -1.60 -35.69
CA ALA A 65 43.01 -0.96 -34.38
C ALA A 65 42.40 0.45 -34.43
N MET A 66 42.67 1.22 -35.49
CA MET A 66 42.04 2.53 -35.69
C MET A 66 40.54 2.43 -35.97
N GLY A 67 40.11 1.47 -36.80
CA GLY A 67 38.71 1.23 -37.13
C GLY A 67 37.88 0.75 -35.93
N THR A 68 38.41 -0.19 -35.13
CA THR A 68 37.76 -0.66 -33.90
C THR A 68 37.71 0.43 -32.85
N THR A 69 38.76 1.23 -32.69
CA THR A 69 38.74 2.37 -31.76
C THR A 69 37.70 3.41 -32.17
N PHE A 70 37.60 3.73 -33.46
CA PHE A 70 36.58 4.67 -33.97
C PHE A 70 35.15 4.14 -33.79
N LEU A 71 34.95 2.84 -34.03
CA LEU A 71 33.63 2.21 -33.91
C LEU A 71 33.19 2.09 -32.44
N VAL A 72 34.08 1.69 -31.54
CA VAL A 72 33.81 1.65 -30.09
C VAL A 72 33.50 3.05 -29.57
N LEU A 73 34.26 4.07 -29.97
CA LEU A 73 33.99 5.45 -29.55
C LEU A 73 32.65 5.98 -30.07
N THR A 74 32.28 5.71 -31.31
CA THR A 74 31.00 6.16 -31.89
C THR A 74 29.81 5.37 -31.35
N ALA A 75 29.92 4.06 -31.18
CA ALA A 75 28.87 3.22 -30.59
C ALA A 75 28.64 3.58 -29.11
N TRP A 76 29.71 3.72 -28.33
CA TRP A 76 29.64 4.09 -26.92
C TRP A 76 28.98 5.47 -26.73
N THR A 77 29.37 6.46 -27.55
CA THR A 77 28.77 7.81 -27.47
C THR A 77 27.29 7.82 -27.86
N MET A 78 26.86 7.03 -28.86
CA MET A 78 25.44 6.93 -29.21
C MET A 78 24.61 6.20 -28.14
N ILE A 79 25.11 5.10 -27.57
CA ILE A 79 24.41 4.35 -26.51
C ILE A 79 24.24 5.21 -25.27
N TRP A 80 25.31 5.85 -24.79
CA TRP A 80 25.23 6.73 -23.62
C TRP A 80 24.42 8.00 -23.89
N GLY A 81 24.53 8.57 -25.09
CA GLY A 81 23.73 9.73 -25.48
C GLY A 81 22.23 9.43 -25.53
N ASN A 82 21.84 8.30 -26.12
CA ASN A 82 20.44 7.87 -26.16
C ASN A 82 19.93 7.43 -24.78
N GLY A 83 20.76 6.74 -23.99
CA GLY A 83 20.43 6.37 -22.61
C GLY A 83 20.16 7.60 -21.74
N ALA A 84 21.06 8.58 -21.75
CA ALA A 84 20.87 9.84 -21.01
C ALA A 84 19.65 10.64 -21.49
N ALA A 85 19.38 10.65 -22.81
CA ALA A 85 18.17 11.28 -23.36
C ALA A 85 16.90 10.56 -22.90
N MET A 86 16.91 9.23 -22.87
CA MET A 86 15.78 8.41 -22.41
C MET A 86 15.54 8.59 -20.91
N ASP A 87 16.59 8.62 -20.08
CA ASP A 87 16.49 8.93 -18.64
C ASP A 87 15.89 10.32 -18.41
N THR A 88 16.29 11.30 -19.23
CA THR A 88 15.72 12.66 -19.18
C THR A 88 14.24 12.67 -19.55
N ILE A 89 13.84 11.92 -20.58
CA ILE A 89 12.43 11.85 -21.01
C ILE A 89 11.58 11.09 -19.98
N CYS A 90 12.10 10.00 -19.41
CA CYS A 90 11.42 9.22 -18.38
C CYS A 90 11.26 10.01 -17.08
N SER A 91 12.29 10.76 -16.67
CA SER A 91 12.21 11.64 -15.48
C SER A 91 11.30 12.86 -15.67
N GLN A 92 11.02 13.25 -16.91
CA GLN A 92 10.08 14.32 -17.26
C GLN A 92 8.66 13.81 -17.57
N SER A 93 8.39 12.51 -17.43
CA SER A 93 7.06 11.99 -17.68
C SER A 93 6.10 12.44 -16.57
N PRO A 94 4.99 13.12 -16.89
CA PRO A 94 4.05 13.60 -15.89
C PRO A 94 3.37 12.44 -15.20
N ILE A 95 3.40 12.43 -13.87
CA ILE A 95 2.66 11.46 -13.07
C ILE A 95 1.18 11.86 -13.12
N LEU A 96 0.37 11.06 -13.81
CA LEU A 96 -1.07 11.27 -13.90
C LEU A 96 -1.78 10.59 -12.72
N VAL A 97 -2.66 11.33 -12.05
CA VAL A 97 -3.42 10.84 -10.90
C VAL A 97 -4.90 11.16 -11.05
N ASN A 98 -5.73 10.31 -10.44
CA ASN A 98 -7.15 10.57 -10.26
C ASN A 98 -7.33 11.61 -9.14
N CYS A 99 -7.73 12.83 -9.52
CA CYS A 99 -7.90 13.93 -8.57
C CYS A 99 -9.00 13.70 -7.56
N GLY A 100 -10.08 13.00 -7.92
CA GLY A 100 -11.14 12.67 -6.97
C GLY A 100 -10.64 11.73 -5.86
N VAL A 101 -9.83 10.73 -6.23
CA VAL A 101 -9.24 9.80 -5.24
C VAL A 101 -8.22 10.52 -4.36
N LEU A 102 -7.33 11.33 -4.96
CA LEU A 102 -6.33 12.10 -4.21
C LEU A 102 -6.97 13.11 -3.25
N ASP A 103 -8.02 13.81 -3.68
CA ASP A 103 -8.78 14.76 -2.85
C ASP A 103 -9.40 14.07 -1.63
N VAL A 104 -10.02 12.90 -1.83
CA VAL A 104 -10.56 12.08 -0.74
C VAL A 104 -9.46 11.60 0.21
N LEU A 105 -8.34 11.11 -0.32
CA LEU A 105 -7.20 10.66 0.50
C LEU A 105 -6.64 11.80 1.36
N LEU A 106 -6.40 12.97 0.77
CA LEU A 106 -5.92 14.14 1.50
C LEU A 106 -6.92 14.60 2.56
N SER A 107 -8.21 14.65 2.23
CA SER A 107 -9.27 15.01 3.18
C SER A 107 -9.32 14.06 4.37
N VAL A 108 -9.27 12.75 4.15
CA VAL A 108 -9.27 11.75 5.23
C VAL A 108 -8.00 11.85 6.09
N CYS A 109 -6.83 12.00 5.46
CA CYS A 109 -5.57 12.15 6.16
C CYS A 109 -5.52 13.45 6.99
N GLN A 110 -6.10 14.55 6.50
CA GLN A 110 -6.24 15.80 7.25
C GLN A 110 -7.16 15.64 8.47
N LYS A 111 -8.35 15.05 8.29
CA LYS A 111 -9.26 14.75 9.41
C LYS A 111 -8.60 13.88 10.48
N ARG A 112 -7.74 12.93 10.08
CA ARG A 112 -7.02 12.07 11.01
C ARG A 112 -5.99 12.82 11.88
N GLN A 113 -5.55 14.01 11.47
CA GLN A 113 -4.69 14.85 12.31
C GLN A 113 -5.45 15.50 13.46
N GLU A 114 -6.77 15.62 13.35
CA GLU A 114 -7.60 16.14 14.43
C GLU A 114 -7.63 15.09 15.55
N ILE A 115 -7.00 15.43 16.68
CA ILE A 115 -7.06 14.60 17.88
C ILE A 115 -8.51 14.62 18.35
N LEU A 116 -9.22 13.52 18.18
CA LEU A 116 -10.56 13.35 18.74
C LEU A 116 -10.44 13.45 20.27
N PRO A 117 -11.21 14.33 20.94
CA PRO A 117 -11.25 14.39 22.40
C PRO A 117 -11.62 13.02 23.00
N ASP A 118 -11.12 12.69 24.20
CA ASP A 118 -11.40 11.39 24.82
C ASP A 118 -12.91 11.10 24.98
N GLU A 119 -13.72 12.14 25.20
CA GLU A 119 -15.20 12.07 25.27
C GLU A 119 -15.86 11.57 23.97
N VAL A 120 -15.16 11.69 22.84
CA VAL A 120 -15.58 11.25 21.50
C VAL A 120 -15.22 9.78 21.28
N LEU A 121 -14.05 9.35 21.77
CA LEU A 121 -13.58 7.97 21.63
C LEU A 121 -14.52 6.98 22.33
N ASP A 122 -15.11 7.40 23.44
CA ASP A 122 -16.04 6.60 24.23
C ASP A 122 -17.50 6.69 23.75
N ASN A 123 -17.84 7.64 22.86
CA ASN A 123 -19.18 7.83 22.33
C ASN A 123 -19.17 8.10 20.82
N VAL A 124 -18.98 7.02 20.06
CA VAL A 124 -18.94 7.02 18.59
C VAL A 124 -20.25 7.55 17.96
N ASP A 125 -21.37 7.45 18.69
CA ASP A 125 -22.70 7.89 18.26
C ASP A 125 -23.04 9.33 18.68
N ALA A 126 -22.08 10.08 19.26
CA ALA A 126 -22.28 11.47 19.63
C ALA A 126 -22.58 12.32 18.39
N PHE A 127 -23.79 12.90 18.36
CA PHE A 127 -24.46 13.55 17.22
C PHE A 127 -23.75 14.73 16.52
N SER A 128 -22.53 15.10 16.93
CA SER A 128 -21.84 16.33 16.47
C SER A 128 -20.47 16.08 15.86
N ILE A 129 -20.13 14.83 15.55
CA ILE A 129 -18.78 14.45 15.16
C ILE A 129 -18.83 13.91 13.76
N ASP A 130 -18.20 14.64 12.83
CA ASP A 130 -18.06 14.16 11.47
C ASP A 130 -17.18 12.90 11.47
N PRO A 131 -17.62 11.79 10.84
CA PRO A 131 -16.80 10.60 10.77
C PRO A 131 -15.51 10.91 10.01
N VAL A 132 -14.41 10.27 10.43
CA VAL A 132 -13.10 10.38 9.78
C VAL A 132 -13.21 10.07 8.29
N VAL A 133 -14.03 9.07 7.94
CA VAL A 133 -14.38 8.73 6.56
C VAL A 133 -15.89 8.67 6.43
N THR A 134 -16.47 9.47 5.52
CA THR A 134 -17.91 9.39 5.22
C THR A 134 -18.22 8.20 4.32
N ASP A 135 -19.47 7.73 4.31
CA ASP A 135 -19.92 6.64 3.42
C ASP A 135 -19.57 6.90 1.94
N LEU A 136 -19.67 8.17 1.50
CA LEU A 136 -19.33 8.57 0.14
C LEU A 136 -17.83 8.49 -0.13
N GLN A 137 -17.00 8.95 0.81
CA GLN A 137 -15.55 8.83 0.74
C GLN A 137 -15.12 7.36 0.74
N TRP A 138 -15.77 6.53 1.57
CA TRP A 138 -15.54 5.09 1.63
C TRP A 138 -15.84 4.40 0.30
N GLU A 139 -16.97 4.73 -0.35
CA GLU A 139 -17.32 4.22 -1.67
C GLU A 139 -16.26 4.57 -2.73
N VAL A 140 -15.66 5.76 -2.67
CA VAL A 140 -14.55 6.16 -3.54
C VAL A 140 -13.30 5.32 -3.26
N LEU A 141 -12.87 5.26 -1.99
CA LEU A 141 -11.64 4.55 -1.59
C LEU A 141 -11.69 3.05 -1.86
N GLN A 142 -12.88 2.44 -1.79
CA GLN A 142 -13.05 1.00 -2.00
C GLN A 142 -13.05 0.61 -3.49
N ARG A 143 -13.50 1.49 -4.39
CA ARG A 143 -13.75 1.12 -5.80
C ARG A 143 -12.93 1.88 -6.82
N CYS A 144 -12.45 3.06 -6.50
CA CYS A 144 -11.65 3.86 -7.40
C CYS A 144 -10.17 3.68 -7.09
N SER A 145 -9.33 3.79 -8.11
CA SER A 145 -7.88 3.70 -7.98
C SER A 145 -7.25 5.01 -8.37
N ILE A 146 -6.10 5.34 -7.77
CA ILE A 146 -5.41 6.61 -8.02
C ILE A 146 -4.82 6.69 -9.44
N ASP A 147 -4.56 5.54 -10.07
CA ASP A 147 -3.93 5.41 -11.39
C ASP A 147 -4.95 5.33 -12.55
N LYS A 148 -6.26 5.35 -12.27
CA LYS A 148 -7.31 5.14 -13.28
C LYS A 148 -8.50 6.08 -13.10
N VAL A 149 -9.20 6.35 -14.20
CA VAL A 149 -10.50 7.03 -14.17
C VAL A 149 -11.52 6.16 -13.41
N GLY A 150 -12.36 6.80 -12.61
CA GLY A 150 -13.36 6.15 -11.77
C GLY A 150 -14.72 6.84 -11.85
N ALA A 151 -15.72 6.24 -11.22
CA ALA A 151 -17.03 6.84 -11.02
C ALA A 151 -17.71 6.20 -9.81
N ILE A 152 -18.53 7.00 -9.12
CA ILE A 152 -19.36 6.51 -8.02
C ILE A 152 -20.56 5.77 -8.61
N ARG A 153 -20.95 4.65 -7.99
CA ARG A 153 -22.10 3.87 -8.46
C ARG A 153 -23.38 4.74 -8.52
N PRO A 154 -24.15 4.66 -9.61
CA PRO A 154 -25.43 5.37 -9.71
C PRO A 154 -26.39 4.96 -8.59
N SER A 155 -26.38 3.69 -8.19
CA SER A 155 -27.21 3.12 -7.13
C SER A 155 -26.80 3.52 -5.71
N PHE A 156 -25.62 4.11 -5.51
CA PHE A 156 -25.16 4.54 -4.20
C PHE A 156 -25.95 5.76 -3.74
N GLN A 157 -26.73 5.64 -2.67
CA GLN A 157 -27.64 6.68 -2.18
C GLN A 157 -27.32 7.05 -0.74
N PHE A 158 -27.78 8.24 -0.34
CA PHE A 158 -27.66 8.71 1.03
C PHE A 158 -28.40 7.77 1.98
N ILE A 159 -27.69 7.25 2.97
CA ILE A 159 -28.27 6.46 4.05
C ILE A 159 -28.55 7.41 5.21
N LYS A 160 -29.80 7.44 5.69
CA LYS A 160 -30.16 8.27 6.83
C LYS A 160 -29.52 7.70 8.10
N PRO A 161 -28.86 8.52 8.93
CA PRO A 161 -28.35 8.08 10.22
C PRO A 161 -29.49 7.47 11.05
N VAL A 162 -29.27 6.26 11.58
CA VAL A 162 -30.22 5.62 12.48
C VAL A 162 -30.04 6.24 13.85
N VAL A 163 -30.93 7.15 14.21
CA VAL A 163 -30.98 7.71 15.57
C VAL A 163 -31.59 6.67 16.49
N VAL A 164 -30.77 6.06 17.35
CA VAL A 164 -31.28 5.37 18.54
C VAL A 164 -31.78 6.49 19.45
N ALA A 165 -33.06 6.81 19.37
CA ALA A 165 -33.68 7.73 20.29
C ALA A 165 -33.58 7.09 21.69
N GLU A 166 -32.69 7.59 22.53
CA GLU A 166 -32.86 7.41 23.97
C GLU A 166 -34.25 7.94 24.30
N SER A 167 -35.13 7.06 24.75
CA SER A 167 -36.50 7.40 25.11
C SER A 167 -36.47 8.28 26.34
N ASN A 168 -36.20 9.58 26.16
CA ASN A 168 -36.27 10.57 27.20
C ASN A 168 -37.76 10.77 27.50
N THR A 169 -38.24 10.05 28.50
CA THR A 169 -39.65 9.94 28.86
C THR A 169 -40.24 11.23 29.45
N ASP A 170 -39.39 12.25 29.65
CA ASP A 170 -39.75 13.54 30.25
C ASP A 170 -40.07 14.67 29.24
N MET A 171 -39.98 14.41 27.93
CA MET A 171 -40.24 15.45 26.92
C MET A 171 -41.74 15.72 26.70
N THR A 172 -42.13 17.00 26.68
CA THR A 172 -43.50 17.40 26.38
C THR A 172 -43.87 17.13 24.91
N PRO A 173 -45.16 16.96 24.57
CA PRO A 173 -45.59 16.79 23.18
C PRO A 173 -45.23 17.97 22.25
N SER A 174 -44.94 19.15 22.80
CA SER A 174 -44.50 20.32 22.02
C SER A 174 -43.02 20.20 21.65
N GLU A 175 -42.17 19.85 22.62
CA GLU A 175 -40.73 19.63 22.43
C GLU A 175 -40.47 18.49 21.46
N GLN A 176 -41.21 17.38 21.59
CA GLN A 176 -41.12 16.25 20.64
C GLN A 176 -41.43 16.66 19.19
N ARG A 177 -42.36 17.61 18.98
CA ARG A 177 -42.71 18.11 17.63
C ARG A 177 -41.65 19.06 17.10
N GLU A 178 -41.01 19.84 17.96
CA GLU A 178 -39.93 20.75 17.59
C GLU A 178 -38.67 19.96 17.21
N ASP A 179 -38.29 18.98 18.02
CA ASP A 179 -37.18 18.06 17.72
C ASP A 179 -37.41 17.30 16.42
N ALA A 180 -38.62 16.78 16.19
CA ALA A 180 -38.95 16.11 14.93
C ALA A 180 -38.84 17.06 13.71
N ARG A 181 -39.12 18.36 13.89
CA ARG A 181 -38.95 19.37 12.82
C ARG A 181 -37.47 19.65 12.56
N LEU A 182 -36.68 19.86 13.62
CA LEU A 182 -35.25 20.08 13.53
C LEU A 182 -34.54 18.90 12.88
N LEU A 183 -34.84 17.68 13.32
CA LEU A 183 -34.31 16.44 12.75
C LEU A 183 -34.66 16.31 11.25
N LYS A 184 -35.89 16.68 10.86
CA LYS A 184 -36.29 16.66 9.45
C LYS A 184 -35.53 17.70 8.62
N GLN A 185 -35.33 18.90 9.16
CA GLN A 185 -34.57 19.97 8.50
C GLN A 185 -33.09 19.58 8.34
N GLN A 186 -32.49 19.01 9.38
CA GLN A 186 -31.11 18.52 9.37
C GLN A 186 -30.94 17.39 8.36
N ASN A 187 -31.82 16.38 8.36
CA ASN A 187 -31.78 15.29 7.39
C ASN A 187 -31.86 15.79 5.94
N LYS A 188 -32.70 16.79 5.68
CA LYS A 188 -32.79 17.42 4.35
C LYS A 188 -31.51 18.15 3.97
N TYR A 189 -30.86 18.81 4.93
CA TYR A 189 -29.57 19.45 4.71
C TYR A 189 -28.48 18.42 4.38
N LEU A 190 -28.36 17.35 5.17
CA LEU A 190 -27.40 16.27 4.96
C LEU A 190 -27.58 15.59 3.60
N GLU A 191 -28.82 15.27 3.22
CA GLU A 191 -29.15 14.68 1.93
C GLU A 191 -28.77 15.63 0.77
N SER A 192 -29.04 16.93 0.93
CA SER A 192 -28.62 17.93 -0.06
C SER A 192 -27.10 18.10 -0.14
N ALA A 193 -26.39 18.02 0.98
CA ALA A 193 -24.94 18.12 1.04
C ALA A 193 -24.30 16.89 0.37
N PHE A 194 -24.81 15.69 0.68
CA PHE A 194 -24.41 14.44 0.04
C PHE A 194 -24.58 14.51 -1.48
N GLY A 195 -25.72 15.01 -1.97
CA GLY A 195 -25.98 15.14 -3.41
C GLY A 195 -24.97 16.04 -4.13
N LYS A 196 -24.68 17.22 -3.55
CA LYS A 196 -23.69 18.17 -4.08
C LYS A 196 -22.29 17.56 -4.10
N GLU A 197 -21.90 16.88 -3.02
CA GLU A 197 -20.59 16.28 -2.91
C GLU A 197 -20.41 15.09 -3.86
N LYS A 198 -21.45 14.26 -4.02
CA LYS A 198 -21.47 13.16 -5.00
C LYS A 198 -21.29 13.67 -6.43
N GLU A 199 -21.93 14.79 -6.77
CA GLU A 199 -21.77 15.43 -8.09
C GLU A 199 -20.35 15.96 -8.29
N ARG A 200 -19.81 16.68 -7.29
CA ARG A 200 -18.43 17.20 -7.30
C ARG A 200 -17.41 16.07 -7.50
N LEU A 201 -17.49 15.02 -6.69
CA LEU A 201 -16.56 13.89 -6.75
C LEU A 201 -16.68 13.13 -8.07
N ASN A 202 -17.88 12.89 -8.60
CA ASN A 202 -18.02 12.26 -9.92
C ASN A 202 -17.39 13.09 -11.04
N GLY A 203 -17.45 14.43 -10.95
CA GLY A 203 -16.75 15.32 -11.89
C GLY A 203 -15.24 15.13 -11.85
N LEU A 204 -14.67 15.02 -10.65
CA LEU A 204 -13.22 14.85 -10.44
C LEU A 204 -12.73 13.43 -10.78
N LEU A 205 -13.51 12.40 -10.42
CA LEU A 205 -13.16 10.99 -10.65
C LEU A 205 -13.11 10.63 -12.13
N GLY A 206 -13.88 11.35 -12.95
CA GLY A 206 -13.96 11.16 -14.40
C GLY A 206 -12.72 11.61 -15.18
N GLN A 207 -11.72 12.19 -14.51
CA GLN A 207 -10.57 12.82 -15.16
C GLN A 207 -9.25 12.38 -14.50
N MET A 208 -8.20 12.31 -15.31
CA MET A 208 -6.82 12.15 -14.86
C MET A 208 -6.09 13.48 -15.07
N GLU A 209 -5.46 14.02 -14.04
CA GLU A 209 -4.67 15.24 -14.13
C GLU A 209 -3.21 14.95 -13.78
N GLU A 210 -2.31 15.79 -14.29
CA GLU A 210 -0.92 15.80 -13.87
C GLU A 210 -0.81 16.23 -12.41
N LEU A 211 -0.01 15.47 -11.65
CA LEU A 211 0.26 15.75 -10.25
C LEU A 211 1.11 17.03 -10.14
N SER A 212 0.47 18.14 -9.76
CA SER A 212 1.13 19.43 -9.59
C SER A 212 2.11 19.42 -8.42
N THR A 213 3.18 20.22 -8.52
CA THR A 213 4.17 20.40 -7.45
C THR A 213 3.51 20.81 -6.13
N GLU A 214 2.49 21.66 -6.17
CA GLU A 214 1.72 22.07 -4.98
C GLU A 214 1.05 20.88 -4.28
N LYS A 215 0.39 19.98 -5.04
CA LYS A 215 -0.25 18.78 -4.46
C LYS A 215 0.79 17.83 -3.85
N ILE A 216 1.98 17.73 -4.45
CA ILE A 216 3.09 16.93 -3.91
C ILE A 216 3.56 17.51 -2.57
N GLU A 217 3.80 18.83 -2.52
CA GLU A 217 4.24 19.51 -1.30
C GLU A 217 3.22 19.36 -0.16
N ILE A 218 1.92 19.53 -0.45
CA ILE A 218 0.84 19.31 0.51
C ILE A 218 0.85 17.86 1.01
N THR A 219 0.95 16.90 0.09
CA THR A 219 0.96 15.47 0.44
C THR A 219 2.15 15.12 1.35
N MET A 220 3.34 15.58 1.00
CA MET A 220 4.56 15.33 1.79
C MET A 220 4.49 16.00 3.17
N SER A 221 4.00 17.24 3.24
CA SER A 221 3.79 17.93 4.51
C SER A 221 2.80 17.19 5.41
N LEU A 222 1.73 16.65 4.83
CA LEU A 222 0.71 15.89 5.53
C LEU A 222 1.26 14.57 6.08
N LEU A 223 2.02 13.83 5.27
CA LEU A 223 2.67 12.59 5.67
C LEU A 223 3.66 12.80 6.82
N ASN A 224 4.53 13.80 6.72
CA ASN A 224 5.48 14.14 7.79
C ASN A 224 4.77 14.49 9.10
N SER A 225 3.66 15.22 9.01
CA SER A 225 2.87 15.60 10.17
C SER A 225 2.18 14.38 10.81
N LEU A 226 1.65 13.46 10.01
CA LEU A 226 1.06 12.20 10.50
C LEU A 226 2.11 11.27 11.13
N GLU A 227 3.32 11.21 10.58
CA GLU A 227 4.43 10.46 11.15
C GLU A 227 4.82 11.01 12.52
N ALA A 228 4.89 12.33 12.68
CA ALA A 228 5.18 12.96 13.96
C ALA A 228 4.10 12.71 15.03
N LEU A 229 2.83 12.59 14.63
CA LEU A 229 1.71 12.34 15.54
C LEU A 229 1.59 10.87 15.97
N CYS A 230 2.10 9.93 15.18
CA CYS A 230 1.93 8.50 15.41
C CYS A 230 3.28 7.80 15.66
N PRO A 231 3.64 7.50 16.93
CA PRO A 231 4.88 6.79 17.25
C PRO A 231 5.01 5.40 16.58
N GLN A 232 3.89 4.86 16.10
CA GLN A 232 3.78 3.55 15.45
C GLN A 232 3.51 3.65 13.94
N PHE A 233 3.79 4.81 13.32
CA PHE A 233 3.48 5.09 11.91
C PHE A 233 3.96 3.99 10.95
N HIS A 234 5.18 3.50 11.15
CA HIS A 234 5.83 2.50 10.29
C HIS A 234 5.43 1.04 10.55
N LEU A 235 4.59 0.77 11.57
CA LEU A 235 4.17 -0.61 11.90
C LEU A 235 3.27 -1.23 10.82
N ASN A 236 2.64 -0.42 9.96
CA ASN A 236 1.79 -0.89 8.87
C ASN A 236 2.59 -1.31 7.62
N GLY A 237 3.90 -1.12 7.59
CA GLY A 237 4.74 -1.43 6.43
C GLY A 237 4.60 -0.43 5.28
N ALA A 238 5.48 -0.53 4.28
CA ALA A 238 5.53 0.39 3.14
C ALA A 238 4.30 0.24 2.23
N ASP A 239 3.86 -1.00 1.99
CA ASP A 239 2.76 -1.29 1.06
C ASP A 239 1.38 -1.28 1.72
N CYS A 240 1.31 -1.16 3.06
CA CYS A 240 0.07 -1.09 3.84
C CYS A 240 -1.04 -2.03 3.33
N LYS A 241 -0.84 -3.35 3.45
CA LYS A 241 -1.72 -4.40 2.87
C LYS A 241 -3.05 -4.55 3.58
N ASN A 242 -3.38 -3.61 4.47
CA ASN A 242 -4.62 -3.54 5.24
C ASN A 242 -4.91 -4.84 6.00
N VAL A 243 -3.89 -5.38 6.68
CA VAL A 243 -4.04 -6.64 7.41
C VAL A 243 -4.60 -6.38 8.81
N TRP A 244 -5.57 -7.21 9.20
CA TRP A 244 -6.25 -7.19 10.49
C TRP A 244 -6.15 -8.57 11.13
N ILE A 245 -6.00 -8.60 12.46
CA ILE A 245 -6.01 -9.82 13.25
C ILE A 245 -7.28 -9.90 14.08
N VAL A 246 -7.97 -11.03 13.98
CA VAL A 246 -9.23 -11.32 14.65
C VAL A 246 -8.97 -12.30 15.78
N LYS A 247 -9.45 -11.97 16.98
CA LYS A 247 -9.19 -12.73 18.20
C LYS A 247 -10.52 -13.02 18.93
N PRO A 248 -10.85 -14.30 19.21
CA PRO A 248 -12.03 -14.63 19.98
C PRO A 248 -11.79 -14.36 21.47
N ALA A 249 -12.74 -13.69 22.12
CA ALA A 249 -12.76 -13.50 23.55
C ALA A 249 -13.00 -14.84 24.27
N GLY A 250 -12.24 -15.11 25.32
CA GLY A 250 -12.37 -16.33 26.11
C GLY A 250 -11.64 -17.56 25.55
N MET A 251 -11.01 -17.47 24.37
CA MET A 251 -10.08 -18.49 23.90
C MET A 251 -8.64 -18.20 24.36
N SER A 252 -7.81 -19.24 24.34
CA SER A 252 -6.39 -19.15 24.70
C SER A 252 -5.55 -20.02 23.77
N ARG A 253 -4.22 -19.94 23.91
CA ARG A 253 -3.27 -20.77 23.13
C ARG A 253 -3.28 -20.50 21.62
N GLY A 254 -3.76 -19.31 21.22
CA GLY A 254 -3.85 -18.88 19.82
C GLY A 254 -5.00 -19.52 19.03
N ARG A 255 -5.86 -20.32 19.67
CA ARG A 255 -7.00 -20.94 18.99
C ARG A 255 -7.98 -19.89 18.47
N GLY A 256 -8.43 -20.07 17.24
CA GLY A 256 -9.40 -19.18 16.58
C GLY A 256 -8.83 -17.81 16.20
N ILE A 257 -7.53 -17.56 16.39
CA ILE A 257 -6.89 -16.34 15.92
C ILE A 257 -6.57 -16.49 14.44
N ARG A 258 -7.00 -15.51 13.63
CA ARG A 258 -6.69 -15.45 12.20
C ARG A 258 -6.38 -14.03 11.77
N VAL A 259 -5.66 -13.91 10.67
CA VAL A 259 -5.38 -12.64 9.99
C VAL A 259 -6.17 -12.59 8.68
N PHE A 260 -6.64 -11.39 8.31
CA PHE A 260 -7.41 -11.12 7.10
C PHE A 260 -6.97 -9.79 6.50
N ASN A 261 -7.03 -9.68 5.18
CA ASN A 261 -6.87 -8.41 4.45
C ASN A 261 -8.17 -7.97 3.73
N GLN A 262 -9.22 -8.80 3.77
CA GLN A 262 -10.53 -8.51 3.20
C GLN A 262 -11.60 -8.46 4.30
N LEU A 263 -12.43 -7.41 4.27
CA LEU A 263 -13.47 -7.19 5.28
C LEU A 263 -14.58 -8.25 5.20
N ASP A 264 -15.03 -8.61 4.00
CA ASP A 264 -16.13 -9.57 3.82
C ASP A 264 -15.76 -10.96 4.35
N GLU A 265 -14.52 -11.41 4.12
CA GLU A 265 -14.01 -12.67 4.66
C GLU A 265 -13.89 -12.64 6.19
N LEU A 266 -13.41 -11.52 6.74
CA LEU A 266 -13.33 -11.29 8.17
C LEU A 266 -14.71 -11.37 8.83
N LEU A 267 -15.71 -10.70 8.26
CA LEU A 267 -17.07 -10.67 8.79
C LEU A 267 -17.72 -12.06 8.70
N ALA A 268 -17.53 -12.78 7.60
CA ALA A 268 -18.02 -14.15 7.46
C ALA A 268 -17.38 -15.11 8.50
N TYR A 269 -16.10 -14.90 8.83
CA TYR A 269 -15.41 -15.69 9.86
C TYR A 269 -15.91 -15.35 11.27
N ALA A 270 -16.11 -14.07 11.57
CA ALA A 270 -16.58 -13.60 12.88
C ALA A 270 -18.09 -13.78 13.10
N ASP A 271 -18.84 -14.23 12.10
CA ASP A 271 -20.30 -14.32 12.14
C ASP A 271 -20.82 -15.23 13.27
N VAL A 272 -21.88 -14.77 13.92
CA VAL A 272 -22.51 -15.36 15.10
C VAL A 272 -23.12 -16.73 14.80
N GLU A 273 -23.51 -16.99 13.55
CA GLU A 273 -24.02 -18.32 13.16
C GLU A 273 -22.94 -19.41 13.22
N ASN A 274 -21.68 -19.07 12.92
CA ASN A 274 -20.54 -19.98 12.98
C ASN A 274 -20.02 -20.17 14.41
N HIS A 275 -20.13 -19.15 15.25
CA HIS A 275 -19.54 -19.11 16.59
C HIS A 275 -20.47 -18.48 17.62
N LYS A 276 -21.62 -19.12 17.86
CA LYS A 276 -22.64 -18.68 18.84
C LYS A 276 -21.98 -18.26 20.16
N GLU A 277 -22.27 -17.03 20.59
CA GLU A 277 -21.86 -16.41 21.86
C GLU A 277 -20.37 -16.05 22.02
N CYS A 278 -19.57 -16.07 20.94
CA CYS A 278 -18.19 -15.57 21.01
C CYS A 278 -18.14 -14.05 20.76
N GLN A 279 -17.61 -13.28 21.73
CA GLN A 279 -17.23 -11.89 21.49
C GLN A 279 -15.90 -11.87 20.73
N TRP A 280 -15.72 -10.96 19.78
CA TRP A 280 -14.51 -10.86 18.96
C TRP A 280 -13.82 -9.52 19.12
N ILE A 281 -12.48 -9.53 19.06
CA ILE A 281 -11.67 -8.32 18.96
C ILE A 281 -11.01 -8.32 17.58
N VAL A 282 -11.28 -7.26 16.81
CA VAL A 282 -10.59 -6.95 15.57
C VAL A 282 -9.53 -5.89 15.86
N GLN A 283 -8.28 -6.17 15.52
CA GLN A 283 -7.15 -5.29 15.78
C GLN A 283 -6.30 -5.14 14.53
N LYS A 284 -5.79 -3.93 14.27
CA LYS A 284 -4.85 -3.72 13.18
C LYS A 284 -3.62 -4.60 13.39
N TYR A 285 -3.28 -5.40 12.38
CA TYR A 285 -2.10 -6.25 12.43
C TYR A 285 -0.83 -5.43 12.16
N ILE A 286 0.24 -5.72 12.91
CA ILE A 286 1.56 -5.14 12.69
C ILE A 286 2.20 -5.87 11.51
N GLU A 287 2.22 -5.20 10.36
CA GLU A 287 2.68 -5.76 9.09
C GLU A 287 4.20 -5.69 8.95
N ASN A 288 4.85 -4.73 9.64
CA ASN A 288 6.30 -4.56 9.67
C ASN A 288 6.87 -4.81 11.09
N PRO A 289 6.82 -6.06 11.60
CA PRO A 289 7.43 -6.40 12.89
C PRO A 289 8.95 -6.46 12.76
N LEU A 290 9.65 -6.28 13.88
CA LEU A 290 11.07 -6.62 13.95
C LEU A 290 11.25 -8.13 13.71
N LEU A 291 12.13 -8.47 12.78
CA LEU A 291 12.46 -9.84 12.42
C LEU A 291 13.87 -10.19 12.89
N VAL A 292 14.06 -11.45 13.27
CA VAL A 292 15.38 -12.06 13.50
C VAL A 292 15.42 -13.36 12.71
N CYS A 293 16.44 -13.53 11.87
CA CYS A 293 16.52 -14.62 10.89
C CYS A 293 15.25 -14.73 10.02
N ASN A 294 14.74 -13.58 9.54
CA ASN A 294 13.49 -13.45 8.79
C ASN A 294 12.25 -14.00 9.50
N ARG A 295 12.27 -14.18 10.82
CA ARG A 295 11.16 -14.77 11.59
C ARG A 295 10.56 -13.77 12.54
N LYS A 296 9.25 -13.84 12.70
CA LYS A 296 8.51 -13.06 13.66
C LYS A 296 8.72 -13.62 15.04
N PHE A 297 8.78 -12.76 16.05
CA PHE A 297 8.79 -13.18 17.43
C PHE A 297 7.93 -12.29 18.32
N ASP A 298 7.62 -12.81 19.51
CA ASP A 298 7.11 -12.00 20.61
C ASP A 298 8.01 -12.14 21.84
N ILE A 299 7.98 -11.11 22.69
CA ILE A 299 8.73 -11.07 23.94
C ILE A 299 7.79 -11.49 25.08
N ARG A 300 8.14 -12.54 25.82
CA ARG A 300 7.49 -12.86 27.09
C ARG A 300 8.27 -12.24 28.24
N GLN A 301 7.72 -11.15 28.76
CA GLN A 301 8.19 -10.49 29.97
C GLN A 301 7.39 -10.96 31.20
N TRP A 302 8.07 -11.23 32.31
CA TRP A 302 7.42 -11.47 33.60
C TRP A 302 7.42 -10.21 34.45
N VAL A 303 6.28 -9.93 35.06
CA VAL A 303 6.10 -8.86 36.05
C VAL A 303 5.48 -9.44 37.32
N PHE A 304 5.88 -8.93 38.48
CA PHE A 304 5.36 -9.32 39.78
C PHE A 304 4.76 -8.11 40.48
N VAL A 305 3.46 -8.16 40.77
CA VAL A 305 2.74 -7.08 41.45
C VAL A 305 2.63 -7.43 42.93
N THR A 306 3.21 -6.60 43.79
CA THR A 306 3.27 -6.84 45.25
C THR A 306 2.25 -6.04 46.04
N SER A 307 1.84 -4.89 45.52
CA SER A 307 0.86 -4.02 46.15
C SER A 307 0.08 -3.26 45.08
N TRP A 308 -1.18 -2.98 45.35
CA TRP A 308 -2.06 -2.15 44.51
C TRP A 308 -2.17 -0.72 45.02
N ASN A 309 -1.89 -0.48 46.31
CA ASN A 309 -1.97 0.83 46.94
C ASN A 309 -0.91 0.98 48.06
N PRO A 310 0.26 1.59 47.77
CA PRO A 310 0.67 2.11 46.47
C PRO A 310 0.95 0.97 45.47
N LEU A 311 0.64 1.19 44.19
CA LEU A 311 0.94 0.23 43.14
C LEU A 311 2.46 -0.04 43.09
N THR A 312 2.86 -1.29 43.31
CA THR A 312 4.26 -1.72 43.32
C THR A 312 4.43 -2.91 42.37
N VAL A 313 5.06 -2.66 41.22
CA VAL A 313 5.29 -3.63 40.14
C VAL A 313 6.79 -3.86 39.95
N TRP A 314 7.20 -5.11 39.93
CA TRP A 314 8.58 -5.55 39.73
C TRP A 314 8.71 -6.20 38.35
N PHE A 315 9.75 -5.85 37.60
CA PHE A 315 10.11 -6.52 36.34
C PHE A 315 11.16 -7.57 36.63
N TYR A 316 10.92 -8.80 36.18
CA TYR A 316 11.99 -9.79 36.16
C TYR A 316 12.98 -9.44 35.04
N MET A 317 14.28 -9.48 35.32
CA MET A 317 15.27 -8.99 34.35
C MET A 317 15.39 -9.87 33.11
N ASP A 318 15.15 -11.18 33.26
CA ASP A 318 15.17 -12.08 32.12
C ASP A 318 13.80 -12.13 31.44
N CYS A 319 13.82 -12.19 30.12
CA CYS A 319 12.67 -12.49 29.28
C CYS A 319 13.04 -13.63 28.32
N TYR A 320 12.07 -14.18 27.61
CA TYR A 320 12.36 -15.08 26.49
C TYR A 320 11.56 -14.69 25.26
N LEU A 321 12.16 -14.99 24.10
CA LEU A 321 11.56 -14.75 22.80
C LEU A 321 10.87 -16.03 22.32
N ARG A 322 9.70 -15.87 21.71
CA ARG A 322 8.96 -16.96 21.06
C ARG A 322 8.90 -16.70 19.58
N PHE A 323 9.54 -17.55 18.79
CA PHE A 323 9.67 -17.41 17.35
C PHE A 323 8.56 -18.12 16.58
N SER A 324 8.28 -17.62 15.37
CA SER A 324 7.57 -18.34 14.31
C SER A 324 8.46 -19.43 13.70
N SER A 325 7.89 -20.59 13.38
CA SER A 325 8.56 -21.73 12.74
C SER A 325 8.70 -21.53 11.24
N GLU A 326 7.97 -20.57 10.66
CA GLU A 326 8.12 -20.15 9.26
C GLU A 326 8.65 -18.71 9.16
N GLU A 327 9.27 -18.41 8.02
CA GLU A 327 9.74 -17.06 7.69
C GLU A 327 8.55 -16.12 7.47
N TYR A 328 8.75 -14.87 7.87
CA TYR A 328 7.72 -13.84 7.86
C TYR A 328 7.43 -13.37 6.44
N GLN A 329 6.19 -13.59 5.99
CA GLN A 329 5.69 -13.13 4.70
C GLN A 329 4.26 -12.62 4.87
N VAL A 330 3.91 -11.50 4.22
CA VAL A 330 2.58 -10.87 4.32
C VAL A 330 1.87 -10.83 2.96
N ASP A 331 2.57 -11.14 1.87
CA ASP A 331 2.03 -11.12 0.50
C ASP A 331 0.97 -12.20 0.26
N ASP A 332 1.18 -13.38 0.84
CA ASP A 332 0.39 -14.57 0.54
C ASP A 332 -0.51 -14.96 1.72
N LEU A 333 -1.44 -14.08 2.11
CA LEU A 333 -2.55 -14.48 2.99
C LEU A 333 -3.52 -15.35 2.19
N VAL A 334 -3.27 -16.66 2.10
CA VAL A 334 -4.07 -17.57 1.27
C VAL A 334 -5.38 -17.88 1.99
N SER A 335 -6.45 -17.17 1.65
CA SER A 335 -7.75 -17.26 2.33
C SER A 335 -8.51 -18.57 2.14
N TYR A 336 -8.11 -19.42 1.19
CA TYR A 336 -8.92 -20.56 0.76
C TYR A 336 -8.56 -21.92 1.39
N ASN A 337 -7.41 -22.06 2.06
CA ASN A 337 -7.05 -23.29 2.79
C ASN A 337 -6.86 -23.02 4.29
N PRO A 338 -7.91 -23.20 5.11
CA PRO A 338 -7.89 -22.94 6.56
C PRO A 338 -6.88 -23.77 7.36
N GLU A 339 -6.28 -24.80 6.77
CA GLU A 339 -5.59 -25.86 7.52
C GLU A 339 -4.06 -25.75 7.58
N GLU A 340 -3.33 -25.04 6.68
CA GLU A 340 -1.90 -25.40 6.52
C GLU A 340 -0.76 -24.36 6.45
N SER A 341 -0.91 -23.03 6.35
CA SER A 341 0.32 -22.18 6.24
C SER A 341 0.41 -20.97 7.15
N ASP A 342 -0.62 -20.13 7.20
CA ASP A 342 -0.39 -18.74 7.62
C ASP A 342 -0.24 -18.57 9.15
N GLN A 343 -0.79 -19.52 9.92
CA GLN A 343 -0.70 -19.45 11.39
C GLN A 343 0.73 -19.64 11.88
N TYR A 344 1.54 -20.43 11.17
CA TYR A 344 2.92 -20.70 11.55
C TYR A 344 3.86 -19.52 11.28
N VAL A 345 3.47 -18.65 10.36
CA VAL A 345 4.16 -17.38 10.02
C VAL A 345 3.78 -16.27 11.00
N HIS A 346 2.49 -16.13 11.28
CA HIS A 346 1.96 -14.92 11.93
C HIS A 346 1.72 -15.03 13.43
N LEU A 347 1.60 -16.25 13.97
CA LEU A 347 1.38 -16.50 15.40
C LEU A 347 2.64 -17.10 16.02
N THR A 348 2.98 -16.71 17.23
CA THR A 348 4.22 -17.16 17.92
C THR A 348 3.91 -18.06 19.12
N ASN A 349 2.65 -18.49 19.26
CA ASN A 349 2.22 -19.34 20.35
C ASN A 349 2.83 -20.74 20.21
N ASN A 350 3.64 -21.17 21.19
CA ASN A 350 4.22 -22.51 21.24
C ASN A 350 3.19 -23.64 21.00
N SER A 351 1.96 -23.47 21.50
CA SER A 351 0.85 -24.41 21.30
C SER A 351 0.47 -24.65 19.84
N ILE A 352 0.67 -23.65 18.98
CA ILE A 352 0.48 -23.71 17.52
C ILE A 352 1.80 -24.14 16.89
N GLN A 353 2.87 -23.41 17.20
CA GLN A 353 4.19 -23.57 16.60
C GLN A 353 4.74 -24.99 16.67
N LYS A 354 4.53 -25.70 17.78
CA LYS A 354 4.96 -27.10 17.94
C LYS A 354 4.36 -28.10 16.96
N LEU A 355 3.30 -27.70 16.24
CA LEU A 355 2.63 -28.51 15.23
C LEU A 355 3.24 -28.29 13.83
N GLY A 356 4.01 -27.22 13.63
CA GLY A 356 4.66 -26.94 12.36
C GLY A 356 5.89 -27.83 12.14
N GLU A 357 6.12 -28.23 10.89
CA GLU A 357 7.21 -29.14 10.52
C GLU A 357 8.59 -28.57 10.85
N ASN A 358 8.74 -27.25 10.73
CA ASN A 358 10.01 -26.56 10.93
C ASN A 358 10.28 -26.19 12.41
N PHE A 359 9.41 -26.53 13.36
CA PHE A 359 9.53 -26.08 14.76
C PHE A 359 10.86 -26.40 15.45
N TYR A 360 11.46 -27.55 15.16
CA TYR A 360 12.72 -27.99 15.77
C TYR A 360 13.96 -27.70 14.91
N LYS A 361 13.83 -26.99 13.78
CA LYS A 361 14.99 -26.58 13.00
C LYS A 361 15.78 -25.52 13.76
N ALA A 362 17.09 -25.71 13.84
CA ALA A 362 18.01 -24.65 14.22
C ALA A 362 18.17 -23.69 13.04
N TYR A 363 18.26 -22.39 13.34
CA TYR A 363 18.42 -21.34 12.32
C TYR A 363 19.64 -20.52 12.66
N SER A 364 20.57 -20.47 11.72
CA SER A 364 21.75 -19.62 11.81
C SER A 364 21.48 -18.24 11.21
N THR A 365 21.97 -17.22 11.89
CA THR A 365 22.14 -15.87 11.34
C THR A 365 23.13 -15.91 10.16
N GLU A 366 23.11 -14.90 9.28
CA GLU A 366 24.01 -14.85 8.10
C GLU A 366 25.51 -14.88 8.45
N ASP A 367 25.86 -14.49 9.67
CA ASP A 367 27.21 -14.54 10.25
C ASP A 367 27.53 -15.87 10.97
N GLY A 368 26.57 -16.81 11.04
CA GLY A 368 26.74 -18.14 11.64
C GLY A 368 26.85 -18.16 13.17
N SER A 369 26.52 -17.06 13.86
CA SER A 369 26.78 -16.88 15.29
C SER A 369 25.72 -17.46 16.23
N MET A 370 24.55 -17.87 15.72
CA MET A 370 23.55 -18.64 16.48
C MET A 370 23.41 -20.07 15.95
N THR A 371 23.69 -21.05 16.80
CA THR A 371 23.38 -22.49 16.62
C THR A 371 22.55 -22.99 17.78
#